data_AF-A0A518AHL2-F1
#
_entry.id   AF-A0A518AHL2-F1
#
_cell.length_a   1.000
_cell.length_b   1.000
_cell.length_c   1.000
_cell.angle_alpha   90.00
_cell.angle_beta   90.00
_cell.angle_gamma   90.00
#
_symmetry.space_group_name_H-M   'P 1'
#
loop_
_entity.id
_entity.type
_entity.pdbx_description
1 polymer ?
#
loop_
_entity_poly.entity_id
_entity_poly.type
_entity_poly.pdbx_seq_one_letter_code
_entity_poly.pdbx_strand_id
1 'polypeptide(L)'
;MNCDQVFMILTSGPFPTGDRSDIEVENHLDHCPTCWRIAEALRPAHDVFEESVPAWEGRDLPGYWGESQPARAVMAELQQTALRTTATRRQSRTLVQMPLAVEQQRQAMAGWRDVFVVAGIVAVMCGIALLVSNLVP
;
A
#
# COMPACT_ATOMS: atom_id res chain seq x y z
N MET A 1 -20.16 -10.20 -29.97
CA MET A 1 -20.73 -8.92 -29.54
C MET A 1 -19.65 -7.84 -29.48
N ASN A 2 -19.96 -6.58 -29.82
CA ASN A 2 -19.02 -5.44 -29.69
C ASN A 2 -19.30 -4.61 -28.42
N CYS A 3 -18.35 -3.73 -28.04
CA CYS A 3 -18.48 -2.89 -26.85
C CYS A 3 -19.71 -1.96 -26.87
N ASP A 4 -20.05 -1.38 -28.01
CA ASP A 4 -21.19 -0.45 -28.10
C ASP A 4 -22.52 -1.18 -27.88
N GLN A 5 -22.67 -2.39 -28.42
CA GLN A 5 -23.83 -3.24 -28.19
C GLN A 5 -23.96 -3.60 -26.70
N VAL A 6 -22.86 -3.97 -26.05
CA VAL A 6 -22.85 -4.28 -24.62
C VAL A 6 -23.22 -3.05 -23.79
N PHE A 7 -22.65 -1.88 -24.13
CA PHE A 7 -22.98 -0.62 -23.45
C PHE A 7 -24.47 -0.28 -23.56
N MET A 8 -25.05 -0.40 -24.76
CA MET A 8 -26.46 -0.15 -24.99
C MET A 8 -27.34 -1.11 -24.17
N ILE A 9 -26.96 -2.38 -24.05
CA ILE A 9 -27.73 -3.35 -23.24
C ILE A 9 -27.63 -3.04 -21.76
N LEU A 10 -26.43 -2.74 -21.24
CA LEU A 10 -26.24 -2.43 -19.82
C LEU A 10 -26.97 -1.15 -19.39
N THR A 11 -27.27 -0.24 -20.32
CA THR A 11 -27.87 1.06 -20.02
C THR A 11 -29.35 1.17 -20.41
N SER A 12 -29.90 0.19 -21.14
CA SER A 12 -31.30 0.22 -21.61
C SER A 12 -32.31 -0.26 -20.57
N GLY A 13 -31.88 -0.97 -19.54
CA GLY A 13 -32.77 -1.54 -18.54
C GLY A 13 -32.04 -2.40 -17.51
N PRO A 14 -32.78 -3.14 -16.67
CA PRO A 14 -32.17 -4.07 -15.74
C PRO A 14 -31.50 -5.21 -16.51
N PHE A 15 -30.25 -5.48 -16.19
CA PHE A 15 -29.48 -6.60 -16.75
C PHE A 15 -29.00 -7.50 -15.61
N PRO A 16 -29.06 -8.83 -15.73
CA PRO A 16 -29.55 -9.62 -16.87
C PRO A 16 -31.08 -9.62 -17.03
N THR A 17 -31.59 -9.73 -18.27
CA THR A 17 -33.03 -9.76 -18.60
C THR A 17 -33.61 -11.18 -18.68
N GLY A 18 -32.75 -12.20 -18.75
CA GLY A 18 -33.09 -13.60 -19.03
C GLY A 18 -33.02 -13.96 -20.52
N ASP A 19 -32.60 -13.03 -21.38
CA ASP A 19 -32.49 -13.26 -22.82
C ASP A 19 -31.22 -14.04 -23.18
N ARG A 20 -31.22 -14.67 -24.36
CA ARG A 20 -30.03 -15.38 -24.86
C ARG A 20 -28.82 -14.48 -25.05
N SER A 21 -29.04 -13.18 -25.28
CA SER A 21 -27.99 -12.17 -25.37
C SER A 21 -27.20 -12.01 -24.07
N ASP A 22 -27.79 -12.36 -22.92
CA ASP A 22 -27.13 -12.18 -21.62
C ASP A 22 -25.87 -13.02 -21.52
N ILE A 23 -25.89 -14.23 -22.08
CA ILE A 23 -24.72 -15.11 -22.14
C ILE A 23 -23.60 -14.47 -22.96
N GLU A 24 -23.94 -13.81 -24.07
CA GLU A 24 -22.95 -13.14 -24.92
C GLU A 24 -22.37 -11.89 -24.24
N VAL A 25 -23.20 -11.13 -23.53
CA VAL A 25 -22.79 -9.97 -22.74
C VAL A 25 -21.88 -10.40 -21.60
N GLU A 26 -22.27 -11.39 -20.79
CA GLU A 26 -21.46 -11.89 -19.68
C GLU A 26 -20.10 -12.43 -20.16
N ASN A 27 -20.09 -13.19 -21.25
CA ASN A 27 -18.84 -13.64 -21.87
C ASN A 27 -17.97 -12.46 -22.35
N HIS A 28 -18.58 -11.37 -22.83
CA HIS A 28 -17.83 -10.16 -23.19
C HIS A 28 -17.26 -9.46 -21.94
N LEU A 29 -18.03 -9.36 -20.85
CA LEU A 29 -17.57 -8.75 -19.59
C LEU A 29 -16.39 -9.52 -18.98
N ASP A 30 -16.34 -10.84 -19.13
CA ASP A 30 -15.22 -11.67 -18.66
C ASP A 30 -13.88 -11.33 -19.36
N HIS A 31 -13.94 -10.85 -20.61
CA HIS A 31 -12.76 -10.58 -21.44
C HIS A 31 -12.44 -9.09 -21.62
N CYS A 32 -13.44 -8.21 -21.46
CA CYS A 32 -13.32 -6.79 -21.75
C CYS A 32 -13.30 -5.95 -20.45
N PRO A 33 -12.12 -5.47 -20.00
CA PRO A 33 -12.00 -4.74 -18.74
C PRO A 33 -12.78 -3.41 -18.76
N THR A 34 -12.90 -2.77 -19.93
CA THR A 34 -13.63 -1.50 -20.07
C THR A 34 -15.13 -1.70 -19.84
N CYS A 35 -15.74 -2.70 -20.50
CA CYS A 35 -17.16 -2.97 -20.33
C CYS A 35 -17.46 -3.50 -18.93
N TRP A 36 -16.55 -4.30 -18.35
CA TRP A 36 -16.65 -4.72 -16.96
C TRP A 36 -16.70 -3.55 -15.98
N ARG A 37 -15.80 -2.55 -16.12
CA ARG A 37 -15.81 -1.36 -15.25
C ARG A 37 -17.11 -0.56 -15.39
N ILE A 38 -17.69 -0.51 -16.59
CA ILE A 38 -18.98 0.16 -16.82
C ILE A 38 -20.09 -0.62 -16.10
N ALA A 39 -20.14 -1.94 -16.26
CA ALA A 39 -21.12 -2.79 -15.56
C ALA A 39 -21.00 -2.63 -14.04
N GLU A 40 -19.77 -2.59 -13.51
CA GLU A 40 -19.51 -2.35 -12.09
C GLU A 40 -20.00 -0.96 -11.64
N ALA A 41 -19.75 0.09 -12.44
CA ALA A 41 -20.21 1.44 -12.13
C ALA A 41 -21.74 1.60 -12.19
N LEU A 42 -22.42 0.75 -12.97
CA LEU A 42 -23.87 0.69 -13.06
C LEU A 42 -24.50 -0.19 -11.96
N ARG A 43 -23.70 -0.76 -11.05
CA ARG A 43 -24.24 -1.55 -9.95
C ARG A 43 -24.98 -0.64 -8.96
N PRO A 44 -26.24 -0.97 -8.62
CA PRO A 44 -26.97 -0.27 -7.59
C PRO A 44 -26.26 -0.35 -6.22
N ALA A 45 -25.93 0.80 -5.65
CA ALA A 45 -25.18 0.91 -4.40
C ALA A 45 -26.11 0.93 -3.17
N HIS A 46 -26.95 -0.11 -3.03
CA HIS A 46 -27.96 -0.21 -1.96
C HIS A 46 -27.37 -0.14 -0.55
N ASP A 47 -26.17 -0.71 -0.35
CA ASP A 47 -25.55 -0.80 0.98
C ASP A 47 -24.66 0.42 1.32
N VAL A 48 -24.41 1.31 0.35
CA VAL A 48 -23.47 2.44 0.50
C VAL A 48 -24.21 3.75 0.77
N PHE A 49 -25.41 3.91 0.23
CA PHE A 49 -26.19 5.14 0.35
C PHE A 49 -27.42 4.95 1.24
N GLU A 50 -27.52 5.78 2.28
CA GLU A 50 -28.65 5.81 3.24
C GLU A 50 -29.97 6.26 2.59
N GLU A 51 -29.90 6.94 1.44
CA GLU A 51 -31.04 7.40 0.63
C GLU A 51 -31.26 6.51 -0.62
N SER A 52 -30.81 5.25 -0.59
CA SER A 52 -31.03 4.35 -1.72
C SER A 52 -32.49 3.91 -1.82
N VAL A 53 -32.96 3.78 -3.06
CA VAL A 53 -34.26 3.18 -3.38
C VAL A 53 -34.28 1.77 -2.80
N PRO A 54 -35.36 1.37 -2.10
CA PRO A 54 -35.43 0.04 -1.51
C PRO A 54 -35.30 -1.04 -2.59
N ALA A 55 -34.67 -2.17 -2.24
CA ALA A 55 -34.28 -3.20 -3.20
C ALA A 55 -35.42 -3.77 -4.07
N TRP A 56 -36.68 -3.68 -3.61
CA TRP A 56 -37.83 -4.12 -4.38
C TRP A 56 -38.24 -3.13 -5.47
N GLU A 57 -38.04 -1.82 -5.25
CA GLU A 57 -38.33 -0.76 -6.23
C GLU A 57 -37.13 -0.53 -7.15
N GLY A 58 -35.91 -0.75 -6.66
CA GLY A 58 -34.69 -0.63 -7.44
C GLY A 58 -34.58 -1.65 -8.58
N ARG A 59 -35.20 -2.84 -8.44
CA ARG A 59 -35.10 -3.94 -9.42
C ARG A 59 -35.59 -3.58 -10.82
N ASP A 60 -36.51 -2.63 -10.93
CA ASP A 60 -37.05 -2.20 -12.22
C ASP A 60 -36.23 -1.06 -12.85
N LEU A 61 -35.22 -0.55 -12.15
CA LEU A 61 -34.33 0.51 -12.64
C LEU A 61 -33.20 -0.07 -13.51
N PRO A 62 -32.70 0.71 -14.48
CA PRO A 62 -31.51 0.34 -15.24
C PRO A 62 -30.33 0.09 -14.31
N GLY A 63 -29.68 -1.06 -14.48
CA GLY A 63 -28.59 -1.45 -13.61
C GLY A 63 -28.09 -2.86 -13.89
N TYR A 64 -26.85 -3.12 -13.51
CA TYR A 64 -26.23 -4.44 -13.60
C TYR A 64 -26.40 -5.19 -12.26
N TRP A 65 -27.05 -6.35 -12.34
CA TRP A 65 -27.41 -7.23 -11.22
C TRP A 65 -26.77 -8.62 -11.31
N GLY A 66 -25.90 -8.85 -12.30
CA GLY A 66 -25.21 -10.13 -12.50
C GLY A 66 -24.11 -10.40 -11.46
N GLU A 67 -23.61 -11.64 -11.43
CA GLU A 67 -22.51 -12.02 -10.54
C GLU A 67 -21.21 -11.35 -10.99
N SER A 68 -20.70 -10.45 -10.16
CA SER A 68 -19.57 -9.60 -10.51
C SER A 68 -18.23 -10.28 -10.32
N GLN A 69 -17.88 -11.18 -11.23
CA GLN A 69 -16.50 -11.63 -11.30
C GLN A 69 -15.68 -10.60 -12.07
N PRO A 70 -14.55 -10.12 -11.51
CA PRO A 70 -13.67 -9.22 -12.23
C PRO A 70 -13.20 -9.86 -13.53
N ALA A 71 -13.24 -9.08 -14.62
CA ALA A 71 -12.74 -9.53 -15.92
C ALA A 71 -11.35 -10.14 -15.77
N ARG A 72 -11.07 -11.24 -16.48
CA ARG A 72 -9.78 -11.96 -16.40
C ARG A 72 -8.58 -11.06 -16.62
N ALA A 73 -8.71 -10.09 -17.51
CA ALA A 73 -7.68 -9.09 -17.77
C ALA A 73 -7.36 -8.24 -16.52
N VAL A 74 -8.38 -7.81 -15.78
CA VAL A 74 -8.22 -7.07 -14.52
C VAL A 74 -7.57 -7.94 -13.46
N MET A 75 -7.99 -9.21 -13.35
CA MET A 75 -7.37 -10.15 -12.42
C MET A 75 -5.90 -10.41 -12.75
N ALA A 76 -5.56 -10.57 -14.02
CA ALA A 76 -4.18 -10.74 -14.46
C ALA A 76 -3.32 -9.51 -14.12
N GLU A 77 -3.85 -8.30 -14.32
CA GLU A 77 -3.16 -7.05 -13.96
C GLU A 77 -2.94 -6.93 -12.44
N LEU A 78 -3.95 -7.27 -11.63
CA LEU A 78 -3.84 -7.28 -10.17
C LEU A 78 -2.80 -8.29 -9.69
N GLN A 79 -2.79 -9.51 -10.27
CA GLN A 79 -1.79 -10.53 -9.96
C GLN A 79 -0.39 -10.06 -10.32
N GLN A 80 -0.19 -9.45 -11.50
CA GLN A 80 1.10 -8.88 -11.88
C GLN A 80 1.56 -7.77 -10.92
N THR A 81 0.64 -6.93 -10.47
CA THR A 81 0.93 -5.85 -9.52
C THR A 81 1.28 -6.40 -8.13
N ALA A 82 0.61 -7.44 -7.67
CA ALA A 82 0.94 -8.15 -6.43
C ALA A 82 2.34 -8.79 -6.49
N LEU A 83 2.70 -9.39 -7.63
CA LEU A 83 4.04 -9.96 -7.83
C LEU A 83 5.13 -8.87 -7.85
N ARG A 84 4.86 -7.71 -8.45
CA ARG A 84 5.79 -6.57 -8.45
C ARG A 84 6.00 -5.99 -7.04
N THR A 85 4.92 -5.80 -6.29
CA THR A 85 4.97 -5.24 -4.93
C THR A 85 5.64 -6.18 -3.93
N THR A 86 5.52 -7.50 -4.09
CA THR A 86 6.27 -8.45 -3.25
C THR A 86 7.77 -8.48 -3.59
N ALA A 87 8.14 -8.35 -4.87
CA ALA A 87 9.54 -8.25 -5.29
C ALA A 87 10.23 -6.99 -4.74
N THR A 88 9.56 -5.83 -4.77
CA THR A 88 10.11 -4.58 -4.21
C THR A 88 10.16 -4.59 -2.68
N ARG A 89 9.18 -5.22 -2.00
CA ARG A 89 9.19 -5.35 -0.53
C ARG A 89 10.37 -6.18 -0.01
N ARG A 90 10.84 -7.16 -0.80
CA ARG A 90 12.04 -7.94 -0.47
C ARG A 90 13.32 -7.09 -0.60
N GLN A 91 13.36 -6.18 -1.56
CA GLN A 91 14.50 -5.29 -1.79
C GLN A 91 14.58 -4.14 -0.78
N SER A 92 13.44 -3.62 -0.31
CA SER A 92 13.40 -2.60 0.74
C SER A 92 13.76 -3.14 2.12
N ARG A 93 13.57 -4.43 2.39
CA ARG A 93 14.03 -5.04 3.66
C ARG A 93 15.56 -5.14 3.74
N THR A 94 16.23 -5.29 2.61
CA THR A 94 17.71 -5.32 2.55
C THR A 94 18.31 -3.92 2.73
N LEU A 95 17.62 -2.86 2.32
CA LEU A 95 18.10 -1.48 2.49
C LEU A 95 17.75 -0.85 3.84
N VAL A 96 16.82 -1.42 4.61
CA VAL A 96 16.52 -0.98 5.99
C VAL A 96 17.31 -1.80 7.02
N GLN A 97 17.96 -2.90 6.60
CA GLN A 97 18.94 -3.62 7.42
C GLN A 97 20.37 -3.14 7.12
N MET A 98 20.71 -1.94 7.61
CA MET A 98 21.98 -1.69 8.30
C MET A 98 22.03 -0.23 8.80
N PRO A 99 22.68 0.05 9.96
CA PRO A 99 23.02 -0.88 11.02
C PRO A 99 22.88 -0.29 12.44
N LEU A 100 22.31 -1.06 13.36
CA LEU A 100 22.57 -0.89 14.81
C LEU A 100 24.08 -0.84 15.14
N ALA A 101 24.94 -1.33 14.24
CA ALA A 101 26.40 -1.25 14.36
C ALA A 101 26.99 0.17 14.22
N VAL A 102 26.34 1.11 13.51
CA VAL A 102 26.86 2.49 13.38
C VAL A 102 26.59 3.31 14.66
N GLU A 103 25.45 3.08 15.32
CA GLU A 103 25.17 3.67 16.64
C GLU A 103 26.15 3.13 17.71
N GLN A 104 26.43 1.82 17.69
CA GLN A 104 27.36 1.19 18.64
C GLN A 104 28.81 1.71 18.47
N GLN A 105 29.23 1.99 17.24
CA GLN A 105 30.56 2.56 16.97
C GLN A 105 30.66 4.05 17.36
N ARG A 106 29.55 4.81 17.29
CA ARG A 106 29.50 6.19 17.83
C ARG A 106 29.57 6.23 19.36
N GLN A 107 28.93 5.27 20.04
CA GLN A 107 28.98 5.19 21.51
C GLN A 107 30.37 4.77 22.02
N ALA A 108 31.08 3.89 21.29
CA ALA A 108 32.43 3.50 21.64
C ALA A 108 33.45 4.66 21.58
N MET A 109 33.27 5.62 20.66
CA MET A 109 34.16 6.78 20.55
C MET A 109 33.80 7.96 21.48
N ALA A 110 32.58 8.00 22.03
CA ALA A 110 32.17 9.03 22.97
C ALA A 110 32.84 8.86 24.34
N GLY A 111 33.00 7.62 24.82
CA GLY A 111 33.60 7.34 26.14
C GLY A 111 35.10 7.66 26.26
N TRP A 112 35.84 7.71 25.14
CA TRP A 112 37.29 7.97 25.19
C TRP A 112 37.64 9.44 25.43
N ARG A 113 36.79 10.38 24.99
CA ARG A 113 37.03 11.82 25.19
C ARG A 113 37.01 12.20 26.68
N ASP A 114 36.10 11.61 27.46
CA ASP A 114 36.00 11.91 28.89
C ASP A 114 37.19 11.39 29.69
N VAL A 115 37.76 10.25 29.29
CA VAL A 115 38.95 9.67 29.94
C VAL A 115 40.17 10.57 29.76
N PHE A 116 40.39 11.15 28.57
CA PHE A 116 41.53 12.06 28.35
C PHE A 116 41.40 13.38 29.12
N VAL A 117 40.19 13.92 29.26
CA VAL A 117 39.97 15.16 30.02
C VAL A 117 40.25 14.95 31.51
N VAL A 118 39.73 13.86 32.10
CA VAL A 118 39.97 13.56 33.52
C VAL A 118 41.45 13.28 33.78
N ALA A 119 42.12 12.50 32.92
CA ALA A 119 43.55 12.23 33.06
C ALA A 119 44.40 13.52 32.98
N GLY A 120 44.04 14.44 32.08
CA GLY A 120 44.69 15.75 31.98
C GLY A 120 44.55 16.59 33.25
N ILE A 121 43.35 16.67 33.82
CA ILE A 121 43.10 17.42 35.07
C ILE A 121 43.92 16.85 36.24
N VAL A 122 43.96 15.52 36.38
CA VAL A 122 44.72 14.86 37.46
C VAL A 122 46.23 15.13 37.31
N ALA A 123 46.76 15.07 36.08
CA ALA A 123 48.17 15.35 35.83
C ALA A 123 48.54 16.80 36.17
N VAL A 124 47.68 17.77 35.83
CA VAL A 124 47.89 19.18 36.17
C VAL A 124 47.85 19.39 37.68
N MET A 125 46.85 18.83 38.37
CA MET A 125 46.75 18.94 39.83
C MET A 125 47.94 18.30 40.54
N CYS A 126 48.43 17.16 40.07
CA CYS A 126 49.60 16.49 40.61
C CYS A 126 50.88 17.31 40.36
N GLY A 127 51.03 17.90 39.17
CA GLY A 127 52.12 18.82 38.85
C GLY A 127 52.13 20.04 39.75
N ILE A 128 50.96 20.66 40.00
CA ILE A 128 50.84 21.80 40.92
C ILE A 128 51.21 21.40 42.35
N ALA A 129 50.75 20.24 42.83
CA ALA A 129 51.05 19.76 44.18
C ALA A 129 52.56 19.51 44.40
N LEU A 130 53.24 18.92 43.40
CA LEU A 130 54.69 18.69 43.43
C LEU A 130 55.48 20.00 43.36
N LEU A 131 54.98 20.99 42.63
CA LEU A 131 55.62 22.31 42.51
C LEU A 131 55.48 23.11 43.81
N VAL A 132 54.30 23.06 44.45
CA VAL A 132 54.08 23.65 45.79
C VAL A 132 54.95 22.96 46.85
N SER A 133 55.07 21.62 46.80
CA SER A 133 55.90 20.86 47.74
C SER A 133 57.41 21.13 47.60
N ASN A 134 57.88 21.55 46.42
CA ASN A 134 59.28 21.97 46.22
C ASN A 134 59.52 23.44 46.58
N LEU A 135 58.48 24.26 46.76
CA LEU A 135 58.60 25.69 47.05
C LEU A 135 58.57 26.04 48.54
N VAL A 136 58.29 25.06 49.40
CA VAL A 136 58.31 25.20 50.87
C VAL A 136 59.50 24.39 51.41
N PRO A 137 60.68 25.02 51.61
CA PRO A 137 61.83 24.39 52.26
C PRO A 137 61.63 24.21 53.78
#